data_AF-A0A397VSD0-F1
#
_entry.id   AF-A0A397VSD0-F1
#
_cell.length_a   1.000
_cell.length_b   1.000
_cell.length_c   1.000
_cell.angle_alpha   90.00
_cell.angle_beta   90.00
_cell.angle_gamma   90.00
#
_symmetry.space_group_name_H-M   'P 1'
#
loop_
_entity.id
_entity.type
_entity.pdbx_description
1 polymer ?
#
loop_
_entity_poly.entity_id
_entity_poly.type
_entity_poly.pdbx_seq_one_letter_code
_entity_poly.pdbx_strand_id
1 'polypeptide(L)'
;HFKALLYNNKLFIRIQDPKHAKKTARNQIFSGAKLLSLGISTVRYDQLFKLAHQLQHFLLKCDVLNVDKQDDGTALHTFHSNNLSQILVNGTVLDELAGLFIYLFILGELCNAYLNRTIDHKTHIEIVLYAYFF
;
A
#
# COMPACT_ATOMS: atom_id res chain seq x y z
N HIS A 1 14.96 -4.58 -20.84
CA HIS A 1 16.02 -3.57 -21.08
C HIS A 1 15.55 -2.20 -20.60
N PHE A 2 16.14 -1.66 -19.54
CA PHE A 2 15.90 -0.30 -19.08
C PHE A 2 16.60 0.70 -20.02
N LYS A 3 15.90 1.76 -20.44
CA LYS A 3 16.45 2.86 -21.25
C LYS A 3 16.11 4.17 -20.54
N ALA A 4 17.13 4.99 -20.28
CA ALA A 4 16.96 6.30 -19.66
C ALA A 4 17.54 7.39 -20.56
N LEU A 5 16.92 8.57 -20.52
CA LEU A 5 17.36 9.71 -21.29
C LEU A 5 18.58 10.35 -20.60
N LEU A 6 19.58 10.75 -21.39
CA LEU A 6 20.62 11.65 -20.94
C LEU A 6 20.24 13.08 -21.34
N TYR A 7 20.12 13.97 -20.36
CA TYR A 7 19.91 15.39 -20.58
C TYR A 7 21.11 16.14 -20.02
N ASN A 8 21.83 16.89 -20.87
CA ASN A 8 23.08 17.56 -20.52
C ASN A 8 24.11 16.62 -19.85
N ASN A 9 24.32 15.43 -20.41
CA ASN A 9 25.18 14.37 -19.87
C ASN A 9 24.82 13.87 -18.45
N LYS A 10 23.62 14.18 -17.95
CA LYS A 10 23.09 13.67 -16.69
C LYS A 10 21.94 12.70 -16.95
N LEU A 11 21.85 11.68 -16.11
CA LEU A 11 20.78 10.70 -16.16
C LEU A 11 19.46 11.37 -15.76
N PHE A 12 18.46 11.30 -16.64
CA PHE A 12 17.12 11.77 -16.38
C PHE A 12 16.19 10.57 -16.20
N ILE A 13 15.65 10.43 -14.99
CA ILE A 13 14.73 9.35 -14.62
C ILE A 13 13.36 9.97 -14.35
N ARG A 14 12.33 9.46 -15.04
CA ARG A 14 10.94 9.81 -14.72
C ARG A 14 10.45 8.91 -13.60
N ILE A 15 9.91 9.52 -12.54
CA ILE A 15 9.38 8.83 -11.37
C ILE A 15 7.89 9.18 -11.27
N GLN A 16 7.05 8.18 -10.99
CA GLN A 16 5.63 8.38 -10.69
C GLN A 16 5.48 9.08 -9.34
N ASP A 17 4.53 10.00 -9.20
CA ASP A 17 4.22 10.60 -7.89
C ASP A 17 3.82 9.50 -6.87
N PRO A 18 4.57 9.34 -5.76
CA PRO A 18 4.30 8.31 -4.76
C PRO A 18 2.92 8.46 -4.11
N LYS A 19 2.43 9.69 -3.93
CA LYS A 19 1.09 9.92 -3.37
C LYS A 19 0.01 9.39 -4.31
N HIS A 20 0.15 9.68 -5.60
CA HIS A 20 -0.74 9.14 -6.61
C HIS A 20 -0.66 7.60 -6.68
N ALA A 21 0.53 7.02 -6.64
CA ALA A 21 0.71 5.58 -6.62
C ALA A 21 0.00 4.91 -5.44
N LYS A 22 0.12 5.50 -4.23
CA LYS A 22 -0.57 5.05 -3.02
C LYS A 22 -2.10 5.06 -3.19
N LYS A 23 -2.65 6.11 -3.78
CA LYS A 23 -4.09 6.17 -4.11
C LYS A 23 -4.50 5.12 -5.11
N THR A 24 -3.72 4.92 -6.17
CA THR A 24 -3.99 3.89 -7.17
C THR A 24 -4.02 2.52 -6.51
N ALA A 25 -3.00 2.16 -5.71
CA ALA A 25 -2.93 0.90 -4.99
C ALA A 25 -4.18 0.65 -4.14
N ARG A 26 -4.54 1.62 -3.28
CA ARG A 26 -5.79 1.55 -2.51
C ARG A 26 -7.00 1.32 -3.41
N ASN A 27 -7.16 2.16 -4.43
CA ASN A 27 -8.33 2.15 -5.31
C ASN A 27 -8.50 0.83 -6.07
N GLN A 28 -7.42 0.06 -6.30
CA GLN A 28 -7.54 -1.29 -6.89
C GLN A 28 -8.42 -2.22 -6.04
N ILE A 29 -8.35 -2.13 -4.71
CA ILE A 29 -9.16 -2.94 -3.78
C ILE A 29 -10.65 -2.55 -3.86
N PHE A 30 -10.94 -1.28 -4.14
CA PHE A 30 -12.30 -0.72 -4.24
C PHE A 30 -12.85 -0.70 -5.67
N SER A 31 -12.05 -1.11 -6.66
CA SER A 31 -12.43 -1.10 -8.07
C SER A 31 -13.39 -2.26 -8.38
N GLY A 32 -13.97 -2.29 -9.59
CA GLY A 32 -14.91 -3.34 -10.01
C GLY A 32 -14.36 -4.76 -9.87
N ALA A 33 -13.03 -4.92 -9.90
CA ALA A 33 -12.36 -6.11 -9.43
C ALA A 33 -12.40 -6.12 -7.88
N LYS A 34 -13.48 -6.63 -7.29
CA LYS A 34 -13.65 -6.76 -5.83
C LYS A 34 -12.65 -7.76 -5.18
N LEU A 35 -11.64 -8.19 -5.92
CA LEU A 35 -10.70 -9.27 -5.62
C LEU A 35 -9.41 -9.06 -6.43
N LEU A 36 -8.27 -8.95 -5.74
CA LEU A 36 -6.93 -9.12 -6.30
C LEU A 36 -6.40 -10.49 -5.87
N SER A 37 -5.84 -11.25 -6.80
CA SER A 37 -5.21 -12.55 -6.52
C SER A 37 -3.70 -12.37 -6.41
N LEU A 38 -3.13 -12.79 -5.28
CA LEU A 38 -1.69 -12.76 -4.97
C LEU A 38 -1.18 -14.20 -4.82
N GLY A 39 -1.25 -14.96 -5.91
CA GLY A 39 -0.88 -16.37 -5.94
C GLY A 39 -1.79 -17.22 -5.05
N ILE A 40 -1.31 -17.54 -3.85
CA ILE A 40 -2.02 -18.37 -2.86
C ILE A 40 -2.99 -17.58 -1.97
N SER A 41 -2.97 -16.24 -2.04
CA SER A 41 -3.77 -15.38 -1.16
C SER A 41 -4.58 -14.37 -1.97
N THR A 42 -5.50 -13.68 -1.29
CA THR A 42 -6.39 -12.71 -1.95
C THR A 42 -6.50 -11.40 -1.16
N VAL A 43 -6.66 -10.30 -1.89
CA VAL A 43 -6.98 -8.98 -1.33
C VAL A 43 -8.38 -8.62 -1.80
N ARG A 44 -9.28 -8.35 -0.85
CA ARG A 44 -10.70 -8.13 -1.11
C ARG A 44 -11.22 -6.94 -0.32
N TYR A 45 -12.24 -6.30 -0.88
CA TYR A 45 -12.94 -5.21 -0.22
C TYR A 45 -13.55 -5.62 1.14
N ASP A 46 -14.11 -6.83 1.27
CA ASP A 46 -14.77 -7.28 2.50
C ASP A 46 -13.80 -7.37 3.68
N GLN A 47 -12.52 -7.63 3.44
CA GLN A 47 -11.50 -7.65 4.49
C GLN A 47 -11.33 -6.24 5.11
N LEU A 48 -11.18 -5.20 4.28
CA LEU A 48 -11.13 -3.80 4.74
C LEU A 48 -12.43 -3.38 5.42
N PHE A 49 -13.57 -3.83 4.88
CA PHE A 49 -14.88 -3.57 5.49
C PHE A 49 -15.00 -4.17 6.89
N LYS A 50 -14.56 -5.42 7.09
CA LYS A 50 -14.53 -6.06 8.42
C LYS A 50 -13.65 -5.27 9.40
N LEU A 51 -12.45 -4.85 8.98
CA LEU A 51 -11.53 -4.07 9.83
C LEU A 51 -12.14 -2.74 10.29
N ALA A 52 -12.79 -2.00 9.39
CA ALA A 52 -13.46 -0.74 9.73
C ALA A 52 -14.71 -0.90 10.64
N HIS A 53 -15.17 -2.14 10.88
CA HIS A 53 -16.32 -2.44 11.74
C HIS A 53 -15.95 -3.18 13.03
N GLN A 54 -14.66 -3.37 13.32
CA GLN A 54 -14.21 -3.92 14.59
C GLN A 54 -14.38 -2.91 15.74
N LEU A 55 -14.49 -3.42 16.97
CA LEU A 55 -14.63 -2.58 18.18
C LEU A 55 -13.47 -1.59 18.33
N GLN A 56 -12.25 -2.02 18.01
CA GLN A 56 -11.07 -1.18 17.93
C GLN A 56 -10.65 -1.05 16.47
N HIS A 57 -11.06 0.03 15.81
CA HIS A 57 -10.80 0.29 14.40
C HIS A 57 -10.00 1.59 14.25
N PHE A 58 -9.07 1.60 13.29
CA PHE A 58 -8.28 2.77 12.92
C PHE A 58 -8.80 3.36 11.61
N LEU A 59 -9.24 2.48 10.70
CA LEU A 59 -9.97 2.88 9.51
C LEU A 59 -11.32 3.45 9.90
N LEU A 60 -11.59 4.67 9.45
CA LEU A 60 -12.90 5.27 9.57
C LEU A 60 -13.88 4.58 8.61
N LYS A 61 -15.18 4.62 8.93
CA LYS A 61 -16.19 4.07 8.02
C LYS A 61 -16.18 4.76 6.65
N CYS A 62 -15.93 6.06 6.59
CA CYS A 62 -15.75 6.80 5.34
C CYS A 62 -14.49 6.39 4.56
N ASP A 63 -13.53 5.74 5.22
CA ASP A 63 -12.32 5.25 4.56
C ASP A 63 -12.59 4.02 3.68
N VAL A 64 -13.74 3.38 3.87
CA VAL A 64 -14.14 2.15 3.17
C VAL A 64 -15.49 2.29 2.46
N LEU A 65 -16.42 3.08 3.01
CA LEU A 65 -17.75 3.33 2.44
C LEU A 65 -17.80 4.68 1.73
N ASN A 66 -18.42 4.70 0.55
CA ASN A 66 -18.59 5.92 -0.28
C ASN A 66 -17.28 6.72 -0.43
N VAL A 67 -16.21 5.96 -0.61
CA VAL A 67 -14.84 6.43 -0.67
C VAL A 67 -14.67 7.54 -1.70
N ASP A 68 -14.09 8.65 -1.27
CA ASP A 68 -13.45 9.58 -2.19
C ASP A 68 -12.15 8.95 -2.73
N LYS A 69 -12.09 8.74 -4.04
CA LYS A 69 -10.96 8.12 -4.74
C LYS A 69 -9.77 9.08 -4.89
N GLN A 70 -9.97 10.38 -4.68
CA GLN A 70 -8.92 11.40 -4.77
C GLN A 70 -8.32 11.78 -3.43
N ASP A 71 -8.95 11.40 -2.32
CA ASP A 71 -8.50 11.75 -0.97
C ASP A 71 -7.20 11.03 -0.57
N ASP A 72 -6.17 11.84 -0.33
CA ASP A 72 -4.87 11.39 0.18
C ASP A 72 -4.95 10.94 1.64
N GLY A 73 -5.84 11.52 2.46
CA GLY A 73 -6.00 11.20 3.87
C GLY A 73 -6.51 9.78 4.06
N THR A 74 -7.52 9.40 3.30
CA THR A 74 -8.02 8.03 3.31
C THR A 74 -6.96 7.01 2.88
N ALA A 75 -6.18 7.34 1.85
CA ALA A 75 -5.05 6.51 1.44
C ALA A 75 -3.99 6.42 2.56
N LEU A 76 -3.71 7.53 3.26
CA LEU A 76 -2.80 7.52 4.40
C LEU A 76 -3.28 6.55 5.49
N HIS A 77 -4.54 6.62 5.91
CA HIS A 77 -5.09 5.74 6.94
C HIS A 77 -5.06 4.26 6.54
N THR A 78 -5.37 3.95 5.27
CA THR A 78 -5.39 2.58 4.74
C THR A 78 -4.04 1.87 4.90
N PHE A 79 -2.95 2.59 4.62
CA PHE A 79 -1.58 2.05 4.69
C PHE A 79 -0.87 2.39 6.01
N HIS A 80 -1.59 2.93 7.01
CA HIS A 80 -0.97 3.33 8.27
C HIS A 80 -0.60 2.09 9.10
N SER A 81 0.50 2.18 9.85
CA SER A 81 0.98 1.11 10.73
C SER A 81 -0.08 0.65 11.73
N ASN A 82 -0.84 1.58 12.30
CA ASN A 82 -1.97 1.26 13.19
C ASN A 82 -3.05 0.40 12.51
N ASN A 83 -3.34 0.61 11.21
CA ASN A 83 -4.26 -0.28 10.50
C ASN A 83 -3.63 -1.67 10.30
N LEU A 84 -2.35 -1.74 9.93
CA LEU A 84 -1.61 -3.00 9.83
C LEU A 84 -1.60 -3.76 11.16
N SER A 85 -1.47 -3.06 12.29
CA SER A 85 -1.51 -3.67 13.63
C SER A 85 -2.85 -4.29 13.98
N GLN A 86 -3.96 -3.85 13.37
CA GLN A 86 -5.29 -4.46 13.58
C GLN A 86 -5.42 -5.82 12.89
N ILE A 87 -4.64 -6.04 11.84
CA ILE A 87 -4.56 -7.33 11.15
C ILE A 87 -3.73 -8.35 11.94
N LEU A 88 -2.83 -7.86 12.80
CA LEU A 88 -1.99 -8.67 13.68
C LEU A 88 -2.74 -9.05 14.96
N VAL A 89 -3.04 -10.33 15.13
CA VAL A 89 -3.61 -10.88 16.37
C VAL A 89 -2.52 -11.66 17.10
N ASN A 90 -2.16 -11.22 18.31
CA ASN A 90 -1.07 -11.81 19.11
C ASN A 90 0.27 -11.94 18.35
N GLY A 91 0.58 -10.98 17.46
CA GLY A 91 1.79 -11.00 16.64
C GLY A 91 1.75 -11.92 15.42
N THR A 92 0.61 -12.58 15.16
CA THR A 92 0.39 -13.42 13.98
C THR A 92 -0.66 -12.80 13.06
N VAL A 93 -0.45 -12.95 11.76
CA VAL A 93 -1.44 -12.53 10.76
C VAL A 93 -2.43 -13.67 10.53
N LEU A 94 -3.73 -13.37 10.60
CA LEU A 94 -4.77 -14.34 10.24
C LEU A 94 -4.61 -14.75 8.77
N ASP A 95 -4.71 -16.04 8.48
CA ASP A 95 -4.50 -16.59 7.14
C ASP A 95 -5.39 -15.91 6.08
N GLU A 96 -6.65 -15.61 6.42
CA GLU A 96 -7.58 -14.88 5.54
C GLU A 96 -7.09 -13.45 5.23
N LEU A 97 -6.33 -12.81 6.11
CA LEU A 97 -5.84 -11.44 5.97
C LEU A 97 -4.38 -11.35 5.50
N ALA A 98 -3.68 -12.48 5.35
CA ALA A 98 -2.27 -12.51 4.97
C ALA A 98 -2.01 -11.78 3.65
N GLY A 99 -2.84 -12.02 2.63
CA GLY A 99 -2.74 -11.33 1.34
C GLY A 99 -2.93 -9.82 1.47
N LEU A 100 -3.96 -9.37 2.23
CA LEU A 100 -4.20 -7.96 2.49
C LEU A 100 -3.04 -7.32 3.25
N PHE A 101 -2.52 -7.99 4.29
CA PHE A 101 -1.39 -7.49 5.08
C PHE A 101 -0.17 -7.28 4.20
N ILE A 102 0.23 -8.29 3.42
CA ILE A 102 1.39 -8.23 2.53
C ILE A 102 1.21 -7.10 1.50
N TYR A 103 0.03 -7.00 0.89
CA TYR A 103 -0.30 -5.96 -0.08
C TYR A 103 -0.17 -4.55 0.52
N LEU A 104 -0.78 -4.31 1.67
CA LEU A 104 -0.73 -3.03 2.35
C LEU A 104 0.69 -2.71 2.84
N PHE A 105 1.41 -3.68 3.38
CA PHE A 105 2.78 -3.49 3.85
C PHE A 105 3.72 -3.12 2.71
N ILE A 106 3.78 -3.93 1.64
CA ILE A 106 4.73 -3.72 0.54
C ILE A 106 4.47 -2.41 -0.19
N LEU A 107 3.22 -2.11 -0.55
CA LEU A 107 2.90 -0.87 -1.27
C LEU A 107 2.96 0.36 -0.37
N GLY A 108 2.63 0.20 0.92
CA GLY A 108 2.78 1.23 1.94
C GLY A 108 4.25 1.64 2.12
N GLU A 109 5.12 0.65 2.33
CA GLU A 109 6.56 0.86 2.48
C GLU A 109 7.21 1.37 1.20
N LEU A 110 6.83 0.87 0.02
CA LEU A 110 7.29 1.42 -1.25
C LEU A 110 7.02 2.91 -1.34
N CYS A 111 5.78 3.35 -1.05
CA CYS A 111 5.45 4.77 -1.08
C CYS A 111 6.18 5.56 0.02
N ASN A 112 6.32 4.98 1.21
CA ASN A 112 7.07 5.57 2.32
C ASN A 112 8.54 5.78 1.96
N ALA A 113 9.19 4.82 1.29
CA ALA A 113 10.58 4.91 0.84
C ALA A 113 10.82 6.18 0.00
N TYR A 114 9.93 6.51 -0.93
CA TYR A 114 10.05 7.72 -1.74
C TYR A 114 9.69 9.03 -1.03
N LEU A 115 8.80 8.97 -0.02
CA LEU A 115 8.31 10.17 0.69
C LEU A 115 9.15 10.52 1.93
N ASN A 116 9.80 9.53 2.52
CA ASN A 116 10.52 9.66 3.77
C ASN A 116 11.92 10.25 3.53
N ARG A 117 12.25 11.28 4.30
CA ARG A 117 13.52 12.03 4.17
C ARG A 117 14.61 11.56 5.15
N THR A 118 14.30 10.55 5.96
CA THR A 118 15.14 10.10 7.08
C THR A 118 15.63 8.66 6.93
N ILE A 119 15.02 7.87 6.03
CA ILE A 119 15.45 6.50 5.73
C ILE A 119 16.81 6.55 5.02
N ASP A 120 17.72 5.68 5.43
CA ASP A 120 19.03 5.58 4.79
C ASP A 120 18.93 4.97 3.37
N HIS A 121 19.94 5.24 2.54
CA HIS A 121 19.93 4.79 1.15
C HIS A 121 19.89 3.27 0.98
N LYS A 122 20.47 2.49 1.90
CA LYS A 122 20.48 1.03 1.81
C LYS A 122 19.07 0.49 2.09
N THR A 123 18.46 0.91 3.19
CA THR A 123 17.07 0.52 3.54
C THR A 123 16.09 0.95 2.43
N HIS A 124 16.28 2.14 1.86
CA HIS A 124 15.49 2.60 0.72
C HIS A 124 15.58 1.65 -0.49
N ILE A 125 16.78 1.21 -0.86
CA ILE A 125 16.99 0.26 -1.97
C ILE A 125 16.38 -1.10 -1.64
N GLU A 126 16.54 -1.60 -0.42
CA GLU A 126 15.96 -2.88 0.01
C GLU A 126 14.44 -2.89 -0.11
N ILE A 127 13.76 -1.83 0.38
CA ILE A 127 12.30 -1.69 0.26
C ILE A 127 11.86 -1.70 -1.22
N VAL A 128 12.55 -0.95 -2.07
CA VAL A 128 12.22 -0.88 -3.51
C VAL A 128 12.44 -2.24 -4.19
N LEU A 129 13.48 -2.98 -3.82
CA LEU A 129 13.73 -4.33 -4.34
C LEU A 129 12.68 -5.32 -3.88
N TYR A 130 12.27 -5.29 -2.61
CA TYR A 130 11.18 -6.14 -2.11
C TYR A 130 9.88 -5.90 -2.90
N ALA A 131 9.55 -4.63 -3.15
CA ALA A 131 8.39 -4.27 -3.96
C ALA A 131 8.53 -4.63 -5.45
N TYR A 132 9.74 -4.72 -5.99
CA TYR A 132 9.97 -5.11 -7.39
C TYR A 132 9.74 -6.62 -7.62
N PHE A 133 10.00 -7.46 -6.62
CA PHE A 133 9.80 -8.91 -6.70
C PHE A 133 8.41 -9.39 -6.25
N PHE A 134 7.59 -8.48 -5.74
CA PHE A 134 6.18 -8.70 -5.39
C PHE A 134 5.28 -8.59 -6.62
#